data_AF-X1DQH2-F1
#
_entry.id   AF-X1DQH2-F1
#
_cell.length_a   1.000
_cell.length_b   1.000
_cell.length_c   1.000
_cell.angle_alpha   90.00
_cell.angle_beta   90.00
_cell.angle_gamma   90.00
#
_symmetry.space_group_name_H-M   'P 1'
#
loop_
_entity.id
_entity.type
_entity.pdbx_description
1 polymer ?
#
loop_
_entity_poly.entity_id
_entity_poly.type
_entity_poly.pdbx_seq_one_letter_code
_entity_poly.pdbx_strand_id
1 'polypeptide(L)' 'CINTPNNIDGSEIYEKMREKGFELAKGYGSLKNTTFRIGNMGYIEFQDITSMLDALNEVRQDCGW' A
#
# COMPACT_ATOMS: atom_id res chain seq x y z
N CYS A 1 -1.55 4.24 -9.41
CA CYS A 1 -1.91 2.82 -9.18
C CYS A 1 -0.64 2.00 -9.23
N ILE A 2 -0.40 1.19 -8.21
CA ILE A 2 0.79 0.34 -8.10
C ILE A 2 0.34 -1.11 -8.24
N ASN A 3 1.02 -1.86 -9.10
CA ASN A 3 0.77 -3.28 -9.27
C ASN A 3 1.43 -4.05 -8.14
N THR A 4 0.76 -5.09 -7.66
CA THR A 4 1.41 -6.11 -6.85
C THR A 4 2.20 -7.05 -7.79
N PRO A 5 3.42 -7.49 -7.41
CA PRO A 5 4.12 -8.58 -8.02
C PRO A 5 3.36 -9.88 -7.82
N ASN A 6 3.74 -10.83 -8.65
CA ASN A 6 3.06 -12.10 -8.79
C ASN A 6 2.98 -12.82 -7.44
N ASN A 7 1.81 -13.38 -7.12
CA ASN A 7 1.45 -14.10 -5.88
C ASN A 7 1.12 -13.28 -4.62
N ILE A 8 1.09 -11.94 -4.64
CA ILE A 8 0.63 -11.17 -3.47
C ILE A 8 -0.66 -10.42 -3.77
N ASP A 9 -1.69 -10.65 -2.94
CA ASP A 9 -2.99 -9.99 -3.07
C ASP A 9 -2.88 -8.53 -2.59
N GLY A 10 -3.31 -7.59 -3.44
CA GLY A 10 -3.32 -6.16 -3.11
C GLY A 10 -4.17 -5.83 -1.88
N SER A 11 -5.14 -6.68 -1.53
CA SER A 11 -5.92 -6.56 -0.30
C SER A 11 -5.08 -6.88 0.94
N GLU A 12 -4.15 -7.84 0.86
CA GLU A 12 -3.27 -8.20 1.98
C GLU A 12 -2.32 -7.06 2.34
N ILE A 13 -1.74 -6.41 1.32
CA ILE A 13 -0.89 -5.22 1.51
C ILE A 13 -1.70 -4.08 2.11
N TYR A 14 -2.94 -3.88 1.65
CA TYR A 14 -3.82 -2.88 2.24
C TYR A 14 -4.08 -3.15 3.72
N GLU A 15 -4.41 -4.39 4.12
CA GLU A 15 -4.68 -4.69 5.54
C GLU A 15 -3.41 -4.52 6.38
N LYS A 16 -2.24 -4.99 5.93
CA LYS A 16 -0.96 -4.80 6.63
C LYS A 16 -0.57 -3.32 6.78
N MET A 17 -0.79 -2.51 5.74
CA MET A 17 -0.54 -1.06 5.82
C MET A 17 -1.52 -0.38 6.78
N ARG A 18 -2.77 -0.83 6.82
CA ARG A 18 -3.79 -0.35 7.76
C ARG A 18 -3.45 -0.70 9.22
N GLU A 19 -2.88 -1.87 9.48
CA GLU A 19 -2.34 -2.24 10.80
C GLU A 19 -1.22 -1.31 11.26
N LYS A 20 -0.42 -0.78 10.31
CA LYS A 20 0.61 0.24 10.57
C LYS A 20 0.09 1.68 10.63
N GLY A 21 -1.23 1.88 10.52
CA GLY A 21 -1.87 3.19 10.63
C GLY A 21 -1.96 3.98 9.30
N PHE A 22 -1.64 3.36 8.16
CA PHE A 22 -1.71 4.01 6.85
C PHE A 22 -2.91 3.51 6.04
N GLU A 23 -3.78 4.43 5.64
CA GLU A 23 -4.94 4.11 4.80
C GLU A 23 -4.58 4.24 3.32
N LEU A 24 -4.54 3.10 2.62
CA LEU A 24 -4.36 3.04 1.18
C LEU A 24 -5.71 2.89 0.47
N ALA A 25 -5.75 3.04 -0.86
CA ALA A 25 -6.95 2.73 -1.63
C ALA A 25 -6.80 1.39 -2.35
N LYS A 26 -7.75 0.47 -2.13
CA LYS A 26 -7.82 -0.81 -2.87
C LYS A 26 -8.03 -0.56 -4.38
N GLY A 27 -7.61 -1.51 -5.20
CA GLY A 27 -8.02 -1.55 -6.60
C GLY A 27 -9.54 -1.75 -6.75
N TYR A 28 -10.09 -1.44 -7.92
CA TYR A 28 -11.50 -1.67 -8.25
C TYR A 28 -11.66 -2.73 -9.33
N GLY A 29 -12.80 -3.42 -9.34
CA GLY A 29 -13.16 -4.39 -10.36
C GLY A 29 -12.14 -5.51 -10.48
N SER A 30 -11.66 -5.76 -11.70
CA SER A 30 -10.63 -6.77 -12.00
C SER A 30 -9.26 -6.46 -11.39
N LEU A 31 -9.02 -5.24 -10.91
CA LEU A 31 -7.74 -4.80 -10.35
C LEU A 31 -7.70 -4.85 -8.81
N LYS A 32 -8.80 -5.27 -8.16
CA LYS A 32 -8.94 -5.28 -6.69
C LYS A 32 -7.82 -6.06 -5.99
N ASN A 33 -7.42 -7.19 -6.56
CA ASN A 33 -6.47 -8.11 -5.96
C ASN A 33 -5.04 -7.93 -6.52
N THR A 34 -4.87 -7.13 -7.57
CA THR A 34 -3.58 -6.98 -8.27
C THR A 34 -3.01 -5.58 -8.14
N THR A 35 -3.75 -4.65 -7.53
CA THR A 35 -3.31 -3.26 -7.41
C THR A 35 -3.76 -2.61 -6.11
N PHE A 36 -2.97 -1.63 -5.66
CA PHE A 36 -3.35 -0.67 -4.65
C PHE A 36 -2.97 0.74 -5.10
N ARG A 37 -3.47 1.75 -4.40
CA ARG A 37 -3.28 3.16 -4.72
C ARG A 37 -2.87 3.92 -3.48
N ILE A 38 -1.81 4.71 -3.63
CA ILE A 38 -1.35 5.68 -2.62
C ILE A 38 -1.90 7.03 -3.05
N GLY A 39 -2.75 7.62 -2.21
CA GLY A 39 -3.38 8.91 -2.48
C GLY A 39 -2.72 10.02 -1.69
N ASN A 40 -1.76 10.73 -2.27
CA ASN A 40 -1.14 11.89 -1.64
C ASN A 40 -1.91 13.18 -1.99
N MET A 41 -3.19 13.26 -1.62
CA MET A 41 -4.04 14.43 -1.90
C MET A 41 -4.39 15.18 -0.61
N GLY A 42 -4.41 16.51 -0.69
CA GLY A 42 -4.69 17.37 0.47
C GLY A 42 -3.42 17.91 1.11
N TYR A 43 -3.47 18.19 2.41
CA TYR A 43 -2.32 18.59 3.19
C TYR A 43 -1.63 17.34 3.77
N ILE A 44 -0.46 17.02 3.24
CA ILE A 44 0.35 15.88 3.65
C ILE A 44 1.78 16.38 3.73
N GLU A 45 2.44 16.15 4.87
CA GLU A 45 3.82 16.58 5.04
C GLU A 45 4.78 15.57 4.40
N PHE A 46 5.96 16.05 4.02
CA PHE A 46 6.97 15.17 3.43
C PHE A 46 7.36 14.03 4.37
N GLN A 47 7.36 14.29 5.68
CA GLN A 47 7.63 13.29 6.71
C GLN A 47 6.58 12.17 6.76
N ASP A 48 5.31 12.49 6.53
CA ASP A 48 4.23 11.49 6.45
C ASP A 48 4.42 10.60 5.22
N ILE A 49 4.82 11.19 4.08
CA ILE A 49 5.12 10.45 2.86
C ILE A 49 6.31 9.51 3.10
N THR A 50 7.39 9.98 3.72
CA THR A 50 8.55 9.14 4.06
C THR A 50 8.15 8.00 4.99
N SER A 51 7.41 8.30 6.06
CA SER A 51 6.96 7.28 7.02
C SER A 51 6.07 6.21 6.37
N MET A 52 5.19 6.62 5.44
CA MET A 52 4.34 5.71 4.67
C MET A 52 5.15 4.84 3.71
N LEU A 53 6.20 5.37 3.09
CA LEU A 53 7.11 4.60 2.24
C LEU A 53 7.96 3.61 3.05
N ASP A 54 8.40 3.99 4.25
CA ASP A 54 9.14 3.10 5.16
C ASP A 54 8.24 1.94 5.62
N ALA A 55 7.01 2.24 6.04
CA ALA A 55 6.03 1.22 6.39
C ALA A 55 5.72 0.29 5.21
N LEU A 56 5.60 0.83 3.99
CA LEU A 56 5.42 0.01 2.79
C LEU A 56 6.63 -0.89 2.54
N ASN A 57 7.85 -0.41 2.77
CA ASN A 57 9.06 -1.22 2.63
C ASN A 57 9.13 -2.35 3.67
N GLU A 58 8.67 -2.11 4.90
CA GLU A 58 8.53 -3.16 5.91
C GLU A 58 7.50 -4.22 5.48
N VAL A 59 6.31 -3.80 5.04
CA VAL A 59 5.28 -4.74 4.54
C VAL A 59 5.79 -5.55 3.36
N ARG A 60 6.54 -4.91 2.47
CA ARG A 60 7.26 -5.52 1.35
C ARG A 60 8.21 -6.63 1.83
N GLN A 61 8.99 -6.38 2.88
CA GLN A 61 9.90 -7.37 3.46
C GLN A 61 9.14 -8.52 4.12
N ASP A 62 8.05 -8.22 4.85
CA ASP A 62 7.19 -9.23 5.49
C ASP A 62 6.51 -10.16 4.47
N CYS A 63 6.09 -9.62 3.33
CA CYS A 63 5.50 -10.39 2.23
C CYS A 63 6.56 -11.08 1.35
N GLY A 64 7.85 -10.79 1.54
CA GLY A 64 8.95 -11.47 0.87
C GLY A 64 9.06 -11.19 -0.64
N TRP A 65 8.73 -9.96 -1.07
CA TRP A 65 8.80 -9.54 -2.48
C TRP A 65 9.98 -8.60 -2.77
#